data_AF-A0AAJ1VIY3-F1
#
_entry.id   AF-A0AAJ1VIY3-F1
#
_cell.length_a   1.000
_cell.length_b   1.000
_cell.length_c   1.000
_cell.angle_alpha   90.00
_cell.angle_beta   90.00
_cell.angle_gamma   90.00
#
_symmetry.space_group_name_H-M   'P 1'
#
loop_
_entity.id
_entity.type
_entity.pdbx_description
1 polymer ?
#
loop_
_entity_poly.entity_id
_entity_poly.type
_entity_poly.pdbx_seq_one_letter_code
_entity_poly.pdbx_strand_id
1 'polypeptide(L)'
;MKKISESILLFCLVLFSLAKSSGFKHRFTESKFIEIAGIVIDSDSLTPLENAKLYDEKGKLVSTTDSKGYFSGKVNYSEKGGIHFKIRVEHNGYFSFTQKENWANLGNVRCIYYFGLEIASGKSMKNSFSEMKLNKDLTYESVLAGFESVKNNRRFYHKLALAGSNNENVFLRSIRSIIS
;
A
#
# COMPACT_ATOMS: atom_id res chain seq x y z
N MET A 1 -43.10 -23.43 -61.66
CA MET A 1 -42.30 -22.31 -61.11
C MET A 1 -43.23 -21.41 -60.30
N LYS A 2 -42.81 -20.90 -59.12
CA LYS A 2 -43.59 -20.17 -58.08
C LYS A 2 -44.25 -21.06 -57.03
N LYS A 3 -43.52 -21.43 -55.98
CA LYS A 3 -44.06 -21.84 -54.66
C LYS A 3 -42.99 -21.98 -53.57
N ILE A 4 -41.70 -21.96 -53.93
CA ILE A 4 -40.57 -22.11 -52.99
C ILE A 4 -40.08 -20.73 -52.44
N SER A 5 -40.48 -19.61 -53.06
CA SER A 5 -39.96 -18.28 -52.71
C SER A 5 -40.66 -17.60 -51.52
N GLU A 6 -41.87 -18.01 -51.14
CA GLU A 6 -42.59 -17.37 -50.02
C GLU A 6 -42.26 -17.98 -48.66
N SER A 7 -41.95 -19.29 -48.61
CA SER A 7 -41.62 -19.98 -47.36
C SER A 7 -40.23 -19.63 -46.80
N ILE A 8 -39.29 -19.22 -47.66
CA ILE A 8 -37.94 -18.81 -47.23
C ILE A 8 -37.95 -17.37 -46.67
N LEU A 9 -38.81 -16.50 -47.21
CA LEU A 9 -38.92 -15.12 -46.75
C LEU A 9 -39.55 -15.02 -45.35
N LEU A 10 -40.51 -15.91 -45.03
CA LEU A 10 -41.14 -15.96 -43.71
C LEU A 10 -40.19 -16.45 -42.62
N PHE A 11 -39.25 -17.34 -42.95
CA PHE A 11 -38.31 -17.91 -41.98
C PHE A 11 -37.23 -16.89 -41.55
N CYS A 12 -36.83 -15.99 -42.46
CA CYS A 12 -35.87 -14.92 -42.14
C CYS A 12 -36.46 -13.84 -41.21
N LEU A 13 -37.78 -13.58 -41.27
CA LEU A 13 -38.43 -12.61 -40.40
C LEU A 13 -38.60 -13.08 -38.95
N VAL A 14 -38.72 -14.39 -38.72
CA VAL A 14 -38.82 -14.97 -37.36
C VAL A 14 -37.44 -15.04 -36.66
N LEU A 15 -36.35 -15.19 -37.40
CA LEU A 15 -35.00 -15.16 -36.84
C LEU A 15 -34.53 -13.73 -36.48
N PHE A 16 -35.07 -12.69 -37.14
CA PHE A 16 -34.72 -11.30 -36.83
C PHE A 16 -35.45 -10.74 -35.60
N SER A 17 -36.57 -11.35 -35.17
CA SER A 17 -37.32 -10.89 -34.00
C SER A 17 -36.82 -11.47 -32.66
N LEU A 18 -36.09 -12.60 -32.66
CA LEU A 18 -35.48 -13.14 -31.43
C LEU A 18 -34.10 -12.56 -31.09
N ALA A 19 -33.44 -11.85 -32.01
CA ALA A 19 -32.12 -11.25 -31.74
C ALA A 19 -32.18 -9.92 -30.96
N LYS A 20 -33.38 -9.43 -30.62
CA LYS A 20 -33.57 -8.16 -29.89
C LYS A 20 -33.89 -8.37 -28.40
N SER A 21 -33.11 -9.17 -27.69
CA SER A 21 -33.21 -9.23 -26.22
C SER A 21 -31.97 -9.81 -25.57
N SER A 22 -30.86 -9.09 -25.67
CA SER A 22 -29.85 -9.04 -24.62
C SER A 22 -28.83 -7.98 -25.00
N GLY A 23 -29.26 -6.73 -24.92
CA GLY A 23 -28.32 -5.63 -24.73
C GLY A 23 -27.66 -5.81 -23.37
N PHE A 24 -26.67 -6.71 -23.30
CA PHE A 24 -25.72 -6.76 -22.20
C PHE A 24 -24.98 -5.43 -22.26
N LYS A 25 -25.53 -4.42 -21.58
CA LYS A 25 -24.80 -3.21 -21.24
C LYS A 25 -23.65 -3.70 -20.36
N HIS A 26 -22.52 -3.99 -21.00
CA HIS A 26 -21.25 -4.14 -20.32
C HIS A 26 -21.01 -2.79 -19.66
N ARG A 27 -21.49 -2.62 -18.43
CA ARG A 27 -21.10 -1.49 -17.60
C ARG A 27 -19.61 -1.65 -17.46
N PHE A 28 -18.85 -0.83 -18.17
CA PHE A 28 -17.45 -0.64 -17.89
C PHE A 28 -17.42 -0.07 -16.47
N THR A 29 -17.25 -0.93 -15.48
CA THR A 29 -16.98 -0.50 -14.12
C THR A 29 -15.58 0.11 -14.19
N GLU A 30 -15.48 1.44 -14.14
CA GLU A 30 -14.18 2.10 -14.06
C GLU A 30 -13.43 1.52 -12.86
N SER A 31 -12.21 1.02 -13.08
CA SER A 31 -11.41 0.47 -11.99
C SER A 31 -11.04 1.61 -11.05
N LYS A 32 -11.51 1.54 -9.81
CA LYS A 32 -11.10 2.51 -8.80
C LYS A 32 -9.72 2.20 -8.27
N PHE A 33 -8.94 3.25 -8.08
CA PHE A 33 -7.59 3.16 -7.56
C PHE A 33 -7.31 4.26 -6.54
N ILE A 34 -6.37 3.96 -5.66
CA ILE A 34 -5.67 4.95 -4.86
C ILE A 34 -4.30 5.20 -5.49
N GLU A 35 -3.86 6.45 -5.50
CA GLU A 35 -2.49 6.80 -5.89
C GLU A 35 -1.64 6.91 -4.64
N ILE A 36 -0.55 6.16 -4.63
CA ILE A 36 0.39 6.12 -3.52
C ILE A 36 1.75 6.58 -4.00
N ALA A 37 2.46 7.31 -3.16
CA ALA A 37 3.89 7.53 -3.29
C ALA A 37 4.55 7.46 -1.92
N GLY A 38 5.87 7.44 -1.87
CA GLY A 38 6.53 7.31 -0.59
C GLY A 38 8.01 7.04 -0.65
N ILE A 39 8.59 6.83 0.53
CA ILE A 39 9.98 6.38 0.68
C ILE A 39 9.99 5.11 1.53
N VAL A 40 10.79 4.14 1.10
CA VAL A 40 11.17 2.97 1.90
C VAL A 40 12.59 3.17 2.43
N ILE A 41 12.78 2.94 3.72
CA ILE A 41 14.05 3.10 4.42
C ILE A 41 14.37 1.90 5.31
N ASP A 42 15.64 1.79 5.70
CA ASP A 42 16.07 1.00 6.84
C ASP A 42 15.59 1.65 8.14
N SER A 43 14.92 0.89 9.01
CA SER A 43 14.23 1.43 10.19
C SER A 43 15.16 2.00 11.25
N ASP A 44 16.42 1.55 11.27
CA ASP A 44 17.40 1.89 12.29
C ASP A 44 18.31 3.04 11.84
N SER A 45 18.92 2.89 10.66
CA SER A 45 19.81 3.90 10.06
C SER A 45 19.07 5.05 9.39
N LEU A 46 17.78 4.86 9.07
CA LEU A 46 16.94 5.80 8.32
C LEU A 46 17.47 6.10 6.92
N THR A 47 18.25 5.17 6.36
CA THR A 47 18.82 5.28 5.01
C THR A 47 17.83 4.75 3.97
N PRO A 48 17.75 5.36 2.76
CA PRO A 48 16.84 4.88 1.73
C PRO A 48 17.19 3.47 1.22
N LEU A 49 16.15 2.68 0.92
CA LEU A 49 16.28 1.35 0.35
C LEU A 49 15.88 1.35 -1.12
N GLU A 50 16.86 1.18 -2.00
CA GLU A 50 16.65 0.95 -3.43
C GLU A 50 16.13 -0.46 -3.70
N ASN A 51 15.37 -0.68 -4.78
CA ASN A 51 14.88 -2.00 -5.19
C ASN A 51 13.91 -2.69 -4.19
N ALA A 52 13.36 -1.96 -3.23
CA ALA A 52 12.25 -2.44 -2.41
C ALA A 52 11.00 -2.57 -3.29
N LYS A 53 10.33 -3.71 -3.20
CA LYS A 53 9.18 -4.06 -4.02
C LYS A 53 7.89 -3.89 -3.24
N LEU A 54 6.94 -3.21 -3.85
CA LEU A 54 5.62 -2.98 -3.28
C LEU A 54 4.59 -3.83 -4.01
N TYR A 55 3.79 -4.58 -3.27
CA TYR A 55 2.77 -5.47 -3.80
C TYR A 55 1.40 -5.14 -3.24
N ASP A 56 0.38 -5.22 -4.08
CA ASP A 56 -1.02 -5.11 -3.66
C ASP A 56 -1.51 -6.39 -2.94
N GLU A 57 -2.77 -6.38 -2.52
CA GLU A 57 -3.43 -7.52 -1.86
C GLU A 57 -3.39 -8.81 -2.69
N LYS A 58 -3.42 -8.70 -4.02
CA LYS A 58 -3.42 -9.83 -4.95
C LYS A 58 -2.01 -10.32 -5.25
N GLY A 59 -0.99 -9.73 -4.63
CA GLY A 59 0.42 -10.05 -4.89
C GLY A 59 0.94 -9.45 -6.19
N LYS A 60 0.20 -8.53 -6.83
CA LYS A 60 0.69 -7.84 -8.03
C LYS A 60 1.69 -6.77 -7.63
N LEU A 61 2.82 -6.70 -8.35
CA LEU A 61 3.80 -5.64 -8.18
C LEU A 61 3.18 -4.28 -8.57
N VAL A 62 3.17 -3.36 -7.61
CA VAL A 62 2.67 -1.99 -7.74
C VAL A 62 3.80 -1.06 -8.15
N SER A 63 4.96 -1.18 -7.50
CA SER A 63 6.12 -0.32 -7.75
C SER A 63 7.41 -0.96 -7.21
N THR A 64 8.55 -0.40 -7.61
CA THR A 64 9.88 -0.71 -7.09
C THR A 64 10.58 0.59 -6.77
N THR A 65 11.25 0.68 -5.62
CA THR A 65 11.91 1.92 -5.22
C THR A 65 13.15 2.22 -6.04
N ASP A 66 13.39 3.50 -6.29
CA ASP A 66 14.61 4.01 -6.93
C ASP A 66 15.77 4.15 -5.93
N SER A 67 16.91 4.69 -6.39
CA SER A 67 18.11 4.92 -5.58
C SER A 67 17.91 5.88 -4.39
N LYS A 68 16.81 6.63 -4.37
CA LYS A 68 16.42 7.53 -3.28
C LYS A 68 15.41 6.87 -2.34
N GLY A 69 15.16 5.57 -2.52
CA GLY A 69 14.13 4.81 -1.83
C GLY A 69 12.71 5.23 -2.20
N TYR A 70 12.54 6.08 -3.22
CA TYR A 70 11.24 6.63 -3.59
C TYR A 70 10.46 5.66 -4.46
N PHE A 71 9.14 5.62 -4.26
CA PHE A 71 8.22 4.92 -5.14
C PHE A 71 6.99 5.76 -5.43
N SER A 72 6.32 5.44 -6.53
CA SER A 72 4.94 5.84 -6.82
C SER A 72 4.19 4.72 -7.53
N GLY A 73 2.87 4.65 -7.35
CA GLY A 73 2.06 3.60 -7.95
C GLY A 73 0.56 3.76 -7.73
N LYS A 74 -0.19 2.83 -8.32
CA LYS A 74 -1.66 2.77 -8.24
C LYS A 74 -2.09 1.43 -7.66
N VAL A 75 -2.92 1.47 -6.63
CA VAL A 75 -3.50 0.27 -6.01
C VAL A 75 -4.99 0.26 -6.32
N ASN A 76 -5.44 -0.77 -7.03
CA ASN A 76 -6.86 -0.93 -7.33
C ASN A 76 -7.61 -1.44 -6.10
N TYR A 77 -8.83 -0.96 -5.87
CA TYR A 77 -9.68 -1.42 -4.77
C TYR A 77 -11.13 -1.67 -5.22
N SER A 78 -11.89 -2.42 -4.41
CA SER A 78 -13.31 -2.73 -4.65
C SER A 78 -14.21 -1.76 -3.91
N GLU A 79 -15.30 -1.30 -4.54
CA GLU A 79 -16.23 -0.31 -3.95
C GLU A 79 -17.16 -0.83 -2.85
N LYS A 80 -17.37 -2.14 -2.75
CA LYS A 80 -18.41 -2.68 -1.87
C LYS A 80 -18.01 -2.49 -0.39
N GLY A 81 -18.48 -1.40 0.21
CA GLY A 81 -18.37 -1.16 1.66
C GLY A 81 -17.16 -0.36 2.12
N GLY A 82 -16.57 0.50 1.27
CA GLY A 82 -15.44 1.37 1.63
C GLY A 82 -14.15 1.04 0.88
N ILE A 83 -13.09 1.78 1.16
CA ILE A 83 -11.76 1.55 0.58
C ILE A 83 -10.99 0.62 1.51
N HIS A 84 -10.89 -0.64 1.11
CA HIS A 84 -10.06 -1.63 1.78
C HIS A 84 -8.88 -1.93 0.88
N PHE A 85 -7.66 -1.74 1.38
CA PHE A 85 -6.49 -2.18 0.65
C PHE A 85 -5.38 -2.64 1.58
N LYS A 86 -4.51 -3.44 0.99
CA LYS A 86 -3.30 -3.95 1.61
C LYS A 86 -2.15 -3.63 0.69
N ILE A 87 -1.07 -3.10 1.26
CA ILE A 87 0.20 -2.95 0.58
C ILE A 87 1.27 -3.70 1.37
N ARG A 88 2.05 -4.53 0.68
CA ARG A 88 3.15 -5.30 1.25
C ARG A 88 4.45 -4.81 0.65
N VAL A 89 5.43 -4.52 1.49
CA VAL A 89 6.76 -4.04 1.10
C VAL A 89 7.76 -5.15 1.38
N GLU A 90 8.61 -5.45 0.42
CA GLU A 90 9.69 -6.44 0.53
C GLU A 90 11.01 -5.85 0.07
N HIS A 91 12.09 -6.21 0.76
CA HIS A 91 13.46 -5.95 0.32
C HIS A 91 14.34 -7.12 0.75
N ASN A 92 15.31 -7.48 -0.09
CA ASN A 92 16.22 -8.58 0.22
C ASN A 92 17.01 -8.27 1.49
N GLY A 93 17.05 -9.21 2.43
CA GLY A 93 17.72 -9.04 3.73
C GLY A 93 16.90 -8.32 4.80
N TYR A 94 15.64 -7.98 4.53
CA TYR A 94 14.74 -7.29 5.47
C TYR A 94 13.48 -8.12 5.75
N PHE A 95 12.84 -7.89 6.89
CA PHE A 95 11.49 -8.40 7.12
C PHE A 95 10.50 -7.71 6.20
N SER A 96 9.60 -8.49 5.58
CA SER A 96 8.50 -7.93 4.81
C SER A 96 7.53 -7.21 5.74
N PHE A 97 7.12 -6.00 5.39
CA PHE A 97 6.12 -5.24 6.14
C PHE A 97 4.79 -5.22 5.39
N THR A 98 3.67 -5.35 6.10
CA THR A 98 2.33 -5.29 5.51
C THR A 98 1.52 -4.20 6.20
N GLN A 99 1.11 -3.20 5.43
CA GLN A 99 0.14 -2.21 5.86
C GLN A 99 -1.24 -2.59 5.34
N LYS A 100 -2.24 -2.53 6.23
CA LYS A 100 -3.65 -2.74 5.91
C LYS A 100 -4.40 -1.48 6.29
N GLU A 101 -5.25 -1.02 5.38
CA GLU A 101 -6.08 0.16 5.58
C GLU A 101 -7.55 -0.20 5.36
N ASN A 102 -8.40 0.47 6.13
CA ASN A 102 -9.85 0.41 6.00
C ASN A 102 -10.36 1.84 6.14
N TRP A 103 -10.73 2.44 5.02
CA TRP A 103 -11.26 3.79 4.97
C TRP A 103 -12.72 3.78 4.55
N ALA A 104 -13.45 4.82 4.96
CA ALA A 104 -14.74 5.13 4.36
C ALA A 104 -14.59 5.36 2.84
N ASN A 105 -15.71 5.49 2.13
CA ASN A 105 -15.67 5.82 0.72
C ASN A 105 -15.23 7.29 0.53
N LEU A 106 -13.93 7.50 0.40
CA LEU A 106 -13.30 8.81 0.23
C LEU A 106 -13.14 9.22 -1.24
N GLY A 107 -13.63 8.41 -2.19
CA GLY A 107 -13.42 8.63 -3.62
C GLY A 107 -11.96 8.42 -4.03
N ASN A 108 -11.43 9.32 -4.87
CA ASN A 108 -10.04 9.23 -5.34
C ASN A 108 -9.07 9.67 -4.23
N VAL A 109 -8.35 8.72 -3.66
CA VAL A 109 -7.40 8.99 -2.59
C VAL A 109 -5.97 9.07 -3.13
N ARG A 110 -5.26 10.10 -2.67
CA ARG A 110 -3.82 10.28 -2.85
C ARG A 110 -3.16 10.31 -1.48
N CYS A 111 -2.16 9.46 -1.28
CA CYS A 111 -1.43 9.43 -0.01
C CYS A 111 0.06 9.15 -0.19
N ILE A 112 0.80 9.65 0.79
CA ILE A 112 2.22 9.40 0.97
C ILE A 112 2.40 8.39 2.09
N TYR A 113 3.25 7.39 1.86
CA TYR A 113 3.69 6.43 2.85
C TYR A 113 5.19 6.56 3.13
N TYR A 114 5.56 6.39 4.39
CA TYR A 114 6.94 6.20 4.81
C TYR A 114 7.04 4.83 5.46
N PHE A 115 7.82 3.93 4.88
CA PHE A 115 8.02 2.58 5.40
C PHE A 115 9.43 2.44 5.95
N GLY A 116 9.57 2.05 7.21
CA GLY A 116 10.83 1.61 7.78
C GLY A 116 10.86 0.09 7.90
N LEU A 117 11.83 -0.55 7.25
CA LEU A 117 12.03 -2.00 7.30
C LEU A 117 13.20 -2.35 8.21
N GLU A 118 13.04 -3.41 8.99
CA GLU A 118 14.08 -3.94 9.86
C GLU A 118 14.85 -5.08 9.17
N ILE A 119 16.17 -5.12 9.36
CA ILE A 119 17.04 -6.17 8.83
C ILE A 119 16.64 -7.54 9.43
N ALA A 120 16.54 -8.55 8.57
CA ALA A 120 16.21 -9.92 8.96
C ALA A 120 17.45 -10.64 9.51
N SER A 121 17.85 -10.33 10.75
CA SER A 121 19.01 -10.95 11.43
C SER A 121 18.62 -12.02 12.47
N GLY A 122 17.46 -12.69 12.30
CA GLY A 122 16.98 -13.75 13.20
C GLY A 122 16.30 -13.27 14.50
N LYS A 123 16.08 -11.96 14.68
CA LYS A 123 15.26 -11.39 15.76
C LYS A 123 13.83 -11.13 15.28
N SER A 124 12.87 -10.97 16.20
CA SER A 124 11.50 -10.57 15.87
C SER A 124 11.45 -9.16 15.27
N MET A 125 10.57 -8.91 14.30
CA MET A 125 10.29 -7.60 13.72
C MET A 125 9.72 -6.62 14.77
N LYS A 126 10.57 -5.83 15.42
CA LYS A 126 10.19 -4.88 16.49
C LYS A 126 10.26 -3.43 16.06
N ASN A 127 11.13 -3.10 15.11
CA ASN A 127 11.46 -1.71 14.76
C ASN A 127 10.83 -1.25 13.43
N SER A 128 10.29 -2.18 12.64
CA SER A 128 9.60 -1.83 11.39
C SER A 128 8.38 -0.94 11.65
N PHE A 129 8.13 0.00 10.76
CA PHE A 129 7.04 0.97 10.94
C PHE A 129 6.48 1.45 9.59
N SER A 130 5.30 2.04 9.67
CA SER A 130 4.74 2.83 8.57
C SER A 130 4.07 4.10 9.08
N GLU A 131 4.22 5.20 8.34
CA GLU A 131 3.44 6.43 8.55
C GLU A 131 2.76 6.83 7.24
N MET A 132 1.51 7.27 7.33
CA MET A 132 0.71 7.70 6.17
C MET A 132 0.30 9.16 6.32
N LYS A 133 0.36 9.91 5.21
CA LYS A 133 -0.16 11.27 5.12
C LYS A 133 -0.99 11.43 3.85
N LEU A 134 -2.19 11.98 3.97
CA LEU A 134 -2.96 12.42 2.80
C LEU A 134 -2.24 13.61 2.15
N ASN A 135 -2.00 13.53 0.84
CA ASN A 135 -1.35 14.61 0.11
C ASN A 135 -1.79 14.59 -1.36
N LYS A 136 -2.05 15.78 -1.92
CA LYS A 136 -2.39 15.94 -3.34
C LYS A 136 -1.16 15.82 -4.24
N ASP A 137 -0.01 16.25 -3.73
CA ASP A 137 1.26 16.23 -4.44
C ASP A 137 2.09 15.02 -4.01
N LEU A 138 2.32 14.13 -4.97
CA LEU A 138 3.03 12.86 -4.80
C LEU A 138 4.45 12.88 -5.41
N THR A 139 4.94 14.07 -5.79
CA THR A 139 6.32 14.27 -6.25
C THR A 139 7.33 13.88 -5.18
N TYR A 140 8.54 13.57 -5.60
CA TYR A 140 9.62 13.23 -4.68
C TYR A 140 9.91 14.36 -3.69
N GLU A 141 9.88 15.62 -4.13
CA GLU A 141 10.14 16.80 -3.32
C GLU A 141 9.09 16.93 -2.20
N SER A 142 7.81 16.75 -2.51
CA SER A 142 6.72 16.74 -1.54
C SER A 142 6.87 15.60 -0.51
N VAL A 143 7.23 14.39 -0.99
CA VAL A 143 7.49 13.24 -0.13
C VAL A 143 8.69 13.49 0.79
N LEU A 144 9.79 14.03 0.26
CA LEU A 144 11.00 14.30 1.04
C LEU A 144 10.75 15.36 2.13
N ALA A 145 10.01 16.42 1.82
CA ALA A 145 9.65 17.45 2.79
C ALA A 145 8.88 16.86 3.98
N GLY A 146 7.94 15.94 3.72
CA GLY A 146 7.20 15.26 4.78
C GLY A 146 8.03 14.23 5.56
N PHE A 147 9.10 13.69 4.95
CA PHE A 147 9.99 12.69 5.54
C PHE A 147 10.87 13.25 6.66
N GLU A 148 11.29 14.52 6.60
CA GLU A 148 12.09 15.13 7.68
C GLU A 148 11.37 15.09 9.04
N SER A 149 10.05 15.32 9.03
CA SER A 149 9.21 15.19 10.23
C SER A 149 9.21 13.76 10.78
N VAL A 150 9.15 12.75 9.90
CA VAL A 150 9.20 11.33 10.29
C VAL A 150 10.55 11.02 10.94
N LYS A 151 11.66 11.42 10.32
CA LYS A 151 13.01 11.22 10.88
C LYS A 151 13.15 11.83 12.27
N ASN A 152 12.63 13.04 12.47
CA ASN A 152 12.67 13.71 13.77
C ASN A 152 11.86 12.97 14.83
N ASN A 153 10.64 12.53 14.50
CA ASN A 153 9.81 11.76 15.42
C ASN A 153 10.48 10.44 15.81
N ARG A 154 11.04 9.71 14.84
CA ARG A 154 11.74 8.44 15.09
C ARG A 154 12.97 8.63 15.99
N ARG A 155 13.80 9.65 15.71
CA ARG A 155 14.95 9.99 16.56
C ARG A 155 14.51 10.36 17.98
N PHE A 156 13.42 11.10 18.12
CA PHE A 156 12.88 11.48 19.41
C PHE A 156 12.42 10.26 20.23
N TYR A 157 11.60 9.38 19.66
CA TYR A 157 11.15 8.17 20.35
C TYR A 157 12.29 7.21 20.68
N HIS A 158 13.30 7.11 19.82
CA HIS A 158 14.50 6.34 20.12
C HIS A 158 15.24 6.89 21.35
N LYS A 159 15.43 8.22 21.43
CA LYS A 159 16.03 8.87 22.62
C LYS A 159 15.20 8.63 23.89
N LEU A 160 13.87 8.69 23.79
CA LEU A 160 12.99 8.39 24.93
C LEU A 160 13.14 6.94 25.40
N ALA A 161 13.18 5.98 24.47
CA ALA A 161 13.35 4.56 24.81
C ALA A 161 14.69 4.31 25.52
N LEU A 162 15.78 4.93 25.03
CA LEU A 162 17.09 4.86 25.69
C LEU A 162 17.05 5.46 27.10
N ALA A 163 16.47 6.65 27.27
CA ALA A 163 16.34 7.29 28.57
C ALA A 163 15.53 6.45 29.58
N GLY A 164 14.41 5.84 29.13
CA GLY A 164 13.61 4.94 29.95
C GLY A 164 14.41 3.70 30.41
N SER A 165 15.13 3.05 29.49
CA SER A 165 15.95 1.87 29.82
C SER A 165 17.11 2.20 30.77
N ASN A 166 17.70 3.39 30.66
CA ASN A 166 18.75 3.85 31.57
C ASN A 166 18.19 4.07 32.99
N ASN A 167 16.99 4.64 33.10
CA ASN A 167 16.34 4.81 34.41
C ASN A 167 16.03 3.47 35.07
N GLU A 168 15.54 2.49 34.30
CA GLU A 168 15.28 1.13 34.79
C GLU A 168 16.57 0.43 35.26
N ASN A 169 17.67 0.59 34.51
CA ASN A 169 18.98 0.06 34.90
C ASN A 169 19.53 0.73 36.19
N VAL A 170 19.37 2.04 36.36
CA VAL A 170 19.77 2.75 37.58
C VAL A 170 18.95 2.26 38.77
N PHE A 171 17.64 2.08 38.60
CA PHE A 171 16.76 1.56 39.64
C PHE A 171 17.16 0.13 40.08
N LEU A 172 17.36 -0.78 39.12
CA LEU A 172 17.77 -2.17 39.41
C LEU A 172 19.16 -2.26 40.05
N ARG A 173 20.11 -1.41 39.64
CA ARG A 173 21.43 -1.32 40.26
C ARG A 173 21.35 -0.81 41.71
N SER A 174 20.49 0.16 41.96
CA SER A 174 20.26 0.71 43.31
C SER A 174 19.68 -0.35 44.24
N ILE A 175 18.70 -1.14 43.77
CA ILE A 175 18.15 -2.28 44.52
C ILE A 175 19.23 -3.33 44.80
N ARG A 176 20.02 -3.73 43.80
CA ARG A 176 21.11 -4.71 44.01
C ARG A 176 22.15 -4.26 45.02
N SER A 177 22.50 -2.97 45.04
CA SER A 177 23.45 -2.41 46.00
C SER A 177 22.92 -2.34 47.44
N ILE A 178 21.60 -2.42 47.64
CA ILE A 178 20.96 -2.44 48.97
C ILE A 178 20.88 -3.87 49.51
N ILE A 179 20.85 -4.88 48.63
CA ILE A 179 20.65 -6.29 48.99
C ILE A 179 21.97 -7.10 48.99
N SER A 180 23.09 -6.50 48.55
CA SER A 180 24.45 -7.04 48.64
C SER A 180 25.19 -6.53 49.87
#